data_AF-A0A3M4BC36-F1
#
_entry.id   AF-A0A3M4BC36-F1
#
_cell.length_a   1.000
_cell.length_b   1.000
_cell.length_c   1.000
_cell.angle_alpha   90.00
_cell.angle_beta   90.00
_cell.angle_gamma   90.00
#
_symmetry.space_group_name_H-M   'P 1'
#
loop_
_entity.id
_entity.type
_entity.pdbx_description
1 polymer ?
#
loop_
_entity_poly.entity_id
_entity_poly.type
_entity_poly.pdbx_seq_one_letter_code
_entity_poly.pdbx_strand_id
1 'polypeptide(L)'
;WQEYRLAHPQGFQYSWFCEHYRLWAAKVDVAMRQEHRAGEKLFVDYAGQTAPVIDRQTGEIRQAQIFVAVLGASSYTFAEATWSQKLPDWLGSHVRCFAFFGGTTQILVPDNLRSGVTKAHRYEPDINPSYRDLAEHYGVAVLPARSRKPKDKAKVEVGVQVVERWILAVLRNRQFFSLGELNTAISLLLERLNHKPFKKLPGSRRSAFEALDQPALQGL
;
A
#
# COMPACT_ATOMS: atom_id res chain seq x y z
N TRP A 1 -5.89 -28.79 29.15
CA TRP A 1 -5.09 -29.17 30.34
C TRP A 1 -5.53 -30.49 30.93
N GLN A 2 -6.79 -30.64 31.35
CA GLN A 2 -7.30 -31.89 31.93
C GLN A 2 -7.10 -33.09 30.99
N GLU A 3 -7.38 -32.91 29.69
CA GLU A 3 -7.10 -33.91 28.64
C GLU A 3 -5.60 -34.23 28.47
N TYR A 4 -4.73 -33.22 28.51
CA TYR A 4 -3.26 -33.42 28.47
C TYR A 4 -2.76 -34.25 29.67
N ARG A 5 -3.32 -34.02 30.86
CA ARG A 5 -2.96 -34.78 32.08
C ARG A 5 -3.43 -36.23 32.03
N LEU A 6 -4.57 -36.50 31.40
CA LEU A 6 -5.06 -37.85 31.21
C LEU A 6 -4.14 -38.63 30.24
N ALA A 7 -3.66 -37.99 29.18
CA ALA A 7 -2.73 -38.59 28.22
C ALA A 7 -1.27 -38.67 28.74
N HIS A 8 -0.86 -37.75 29.60
CA HIS A 8 0.50 -37.65 30.14
C HIS A 8 0.50 -37.49 31.67
N PRO A 9 0.33 -38.59 32.43
CA PRO A 9 0.18 -38.55 33.89
C PRO A 9 1.41 -38.03 34.65
N GLN A 10 2.60 -38.20 34.07
CA GLN A 10 3.87 -37.61 34.55
C GLN A 10 4.30 -36.38 33.75
N GLY A 11 3.45 -35.86 32.87
CA GLY A 11 3.70 -34.65 32.11
C GLY A 11 3.73 -33.40 32.99
N PHE A 12 3.91 -32.24 32.37
CA PHE A 12 4.00 -30.95 33.05
C PHE A 12 2.84 -30.76 34.03
N GLN A 13 3.11 -30.10 35.16
CA GLN A 13 2.11 -29.63 36.12
C GLN A 13 1.41 -28.37 35.60
N TYR A 14 0.24 -28.02 36.16
CA TYR A 14 -0.67 -27.03 35.56
C TYR A 14 -0.02 -25.67 35.27
N SER A 15 0.76 -25.18 36.24
CA SER A 15 1.50 -23.92 36.13
C SER A 15 2.46 -23.92 34.96
N TRP A 16 3.27 -24.98 34.85
CA TRP A 16 4.26 -25.17 33.80
C TRP A 16 3.61 -25.37 32.42
N PHE A 17 2.52 -26.12 32.35
CA PHE A 17 1.76 -26.26 31.10
C PHE A 17 1.21 -24.91 30.62
N CYS A 18 0.66 -24.10 31.53
CA CYS A 18 0.14 -22.78 31.18
C CYS A 18 1.25 -21.79 30.79
N GLU A 19 2.43 -21.91 31.39
CA GLU A 19 3.61 -21.11 31.02
C GLU A 19 4.11 -21.47 29.63
N HIS A 20 4.33 -22.76 29.35
CA HIS A 20 4.74 -23.23 28.03
C HIS A 20 3.70 -22.97 26.95
N TYR A 21 2.42 -23.12 27.27
CA TYR A 21 1.34 -22.76 26.36
C TYR A 21 1.32 -21.25 26.07
N ARG A 22 1.56 -20.39 27.07
CA ARG A 22 1.69 -18.94 26.87
C ARG A 22 2.91 -18.58 26.01
N LEU A 23 4.06 -19.21 26.26
CA LEU A 23 5.27 -19.03 25.46
C LEU A 23 5.08 -19.51 24.01
N TRP A 24 4.33 -20.59 23.81
CA TRP A 24 3.96 -21.07 22.48
C TRP A 24 2.96 -20.13 21.81
N ALA A 25 1.88 -19.74 22.49
CA ALA A 25 0.87 -18.82 21.96
C ALA A 25 1.46 -17.45 21.61
N ALA A 26 2.43 -16.96 22.38
CA ALA A 26 3.17 -15.72 22.07
C ALA A 26 4.07 -15.84 20.82
N LYS A 27 4.42 -17.06 20.39
CA LYS A 27 5.13 -17.34 19.12
C LYS A 27 4.17 -17.55 17.95
N VAL A 28 2.88 -17.75 18.22
CA VAL A 28 1.84 -17.87 17.18
C VAL A 28 1.33 -16.48 16.87
N ASP A 29 1.74 -15.93 15.72
CA ASP A 29 1.21 -14.67 15.23
C ASP A 29 -0.23 -14.86 14.71
N VAL A 30 -1.21 -14.74 15.61
CA VAL A 30 -2.63 -14.78 15.25
C VAL A 30 -3.02 -13.42 14.67
N ALA A 31 -2.66 -13.19 13.41
CA ALA A 31 -3.19 -12.09 12.63
C ALA A 31 -4.58 -12.48 12.10
N MET A 32 -5.64 -11.85 12.62
CA MET A 32 -6.95 -11.86 11.96
C MET A 32 -6.75 -11.35 10.53
N ARG A 33 -7.04 -12.20 9.55
CA ARG A 33 -7.00 -11.81 8.14
C ARG A 33 -8.04 -10.71 7.94
N GLN A 34 -7.59 -9.50 7.63
CA GLN A 34 -8.52 -8.45 7.21
C GLN A 34 -9.09 -8.86 5.85
N GLU A 35 -10.40 -9.08 5.80
CA GLU A 35 -11.11 -9.20 4.54
C GLU A 35 -11.25 -7.79 3.96
N HIS A 36 -10.65 -7.57 2.81
CA HIS A 36 -10.85 -6.35 2.03
C HIS A 36 -11.93 -6.63 1.01
N ARG A 37 -13.05 -5.92 1.10
CA ARG A 37 -14.12 -6.01 0.10
C ARG A 37 -13.63 -5.39 -1.20
N ALA A 38 -14.07 -5.97 -2.31
CA ALA A 38 -13.73 -5.47 -3.64
C ALA A 38 -14.26 -4.03 -3.82
N GLY A 39 -13.46 -3.16 -4.43
CA GLY A 39 -13.79 -1.75 -4.65
C GLY A 39 -13.90 -0.88 -3.39
N GLU A 40 -13.69 -1.45 -2.19
CA GLU A 40 -13.92 -0.74 -0.94
C GLU A 40 -12.77 0.21 -0.59
N LYS A 41 -11.52 -0.28 -0.63
CA LYS A 41 -10.35 0.44 -0.11
C LYS A 41 -9.21 0.50 -1.11
N LEU A 42 -8.70 1.71 -1.32
CA LEU A 42 -7.42 1.96 -1.95
C LEU A 42 -6.46 2.50 -0.90
N PHE A 43 -5.34 1.82 -0.71
CA PHE A 43 -4.30 2.28 0.21
C PHE A 43 -3.23 3.04 -0.56
N VAL A 44 -2.78 4.16 0.00
CA VAL A 44 -1.85 5.06 -0.70
C VAL A 44 -0.72 5.50 0.21
N ASP A 45 0.51 5.43 -0.29
CA ASP A 45 1.72 5.85 0.42
C ASP A 45 2.84 6.26 -0.55
N TYR A 46 3.92 6.83 -0.02
CA TYR A 46 5.19 7.00 -0.72
C TYR A 46 6.18 5.92 -0.30
N ALA A 47 6.93 5.38 -1.27
CA ALA A 47 8.05 4.51 -0.95
C ALA A 47 9.15 5.28 -0.19
N GLY A 48 9.87 4.57 0.69
CA GLY A 48 11.01 5.14 1.38
C GLY A 48 12.22 5.31 0.45
N GLN A 49 12.34 4.44 -0.55
CA GLN A 49 13.35 4.56 -1.59
C GLN A 49 12.99 5.62 -2.63
N THR A 50 14.02 6.34 -3.09
CA THR A 50 13.93 7.35 -4.14
C THR A 50 14.70 6.91 -5.39
N ALA A 51 14.39 7.54 -6.53
CA ALA A 51 15.05 7.26 -7.80
C ALA A 51 15.78 8.52 -8.33
N PRO A 52 17.07 8.43 -8.68
CA PRO A 52 17.81 9.57 -9.21
C PRO A 52 17.39 9.87 -10.66
N VAL A 53 17.21 11.16 -10.95
CA VAL A 53 17.03 11.71 -12.30
C VAL A 53 18.10 12.78 -12.52
N ILE A 54 18.81 12.67 -13.63
CA ILE A 54 19.99 13.50 -13.95
C ILE A 54 19.57 14.60 -14.93
N ASP A 55 19.85 15.85 -14.60
CA ASP A 55 19.72 16.94 -15.55
C ASP A 55 20.79 16.82 -16.65
N ARG A 56 20.37 16.80 -17.93
CA ARG A 56 21.28 16.60 -19.06
C ARG A 56 22.25 17.76 -19.28
N GLN A 57 21.88 18.97 -18.87
CA GLN A 57 22.66 20.17 -19.09
C GLN A 57 23.64 20.42 -17.96
N THR A 58 23.20 20.21 -16.71
CA THR A 58 24.02 20.53 -15.52
C THR A 58 24.69 19.31 -14.89
N GLY A 59 24.19 18.10 -15.17
CA GLY A 59 24.61 16.87 -14.49
C GLY A 59 24.08 16.76 -13.04
N GLU A 60 23.26 17.70 -12.58
CA GLU A 60 22.68 17.67 -11.24
C GLU A 60 21.74 16.47 -11.07
N ILE A 61 21.84 15.79 -9.93
CA ILE A 61 21.01 14.63 -9.60
C ILE A 61 19.87 15.08 -8.69
N ARG A 62 18.63 14.95 -9.18
CA ARG A 62 17.42 15.17 -8.39
C ARG A 62 16.77 13.84 -8.03
N GLN A 63 16.46 13.67 -6.75
CA GLN A 63 15.80 12.46 -6.25
C GLN A 63 14.28 12.55 -6.42
N ALA A 64 13.71 11.66 -7.23
CA ALA A 64 12.27 11.50 -7.38
C ALA A 64 11.71 10.56 -6.28
N GLN A 65 10.55 10.92 -5.76
CA GLN A 65 9.78 10.15 -4.78
C GLN A 65 8.84 9.20 -5.51
N ILE A 66 8.51 8.05 -4.94
CA ILE A 66 7.69 7.05 -5.62
C ILE A 66 6.34 6.94 -4.92
N PHE A 67 5.30 7.45 -5.56
CA PHE A 67 3.92 7.28 -5.13
C PHE A 67 3.49 5.83 -5.41
N VAL A 68 2.82 5.20 -4.45
CA VAL A 68 2.32 3.83 -4.55
C VAL A 68 0.88 3.79 -4.09
N ALA A 69 0.02 3.14 -4.87
CA ALA A 69 -1.37 2.88 -4.50
C ALA A 69 -1.72 1.41 -4.73
N VAL A 70 -2.48 0.82 -3.81
CA VAL A 70 -2.74 -0.64 -3.79
C VAL A 70 -4.20 -0.91 -3.45
N LEU A 71 -4.90 -1.61 -4.34
CA LEU A 71 -6.27 -2.04 -4.08
C LEU A 71 -6.33 -3.12 -2.99
N GLY A 72 -7.28 -2.97 -2.06
CA GLY A 72 -7.38 -3.83 -0.88
C GLY A 72 -7.64 -5.30 -1.22
N ALA A 73 -8.55 -5.60 -2.15
CA ALA A 73 -8.92 -6.97 -2.47
C ALA A 73 -7.90 -7.66 -3.39
N SER A 74 -7.70 -7.13 -4.61
CA SER A 74 -6.80 -7.71 -5.61
C SER A 74 -5.31 -7.52 -5.33
N SER A 75 -4.93 -6.54 -4.49
CA SER A 75 -3.54 -6.06 -4.40
C SER A 75 -3.00 -5.50 -5.73
N TYR A 76 -3.89 -5.14 -6.66
CA TYR A 76 -3.51 -4.48 -7.90
C TYR A 76 -2.89 -3.13 -7.58
N THR A 77 -1.69 -2.93 -8.12
CA THR A 77 -0.77 -1.89 -7.67
C THR A 77 -0.60 -0.87 -8.77
N PHE A 78 -0.63 0.41 -8.39
CA PHE A 78 -0.18 1.54 -9.18
C PHE A 78 1.07 2.13 -8.54
N ALA A 79 2.03 2.57 -9.37
CA ALA A 79 3.20 3.29 -8.89
C ALA A 79 3.67 4.30 -9.93
N GLU A 80 4.13 5.46 -9.46
CA GLU A 80 4.74 6.48 -10.30
C GLU A 80 5.78 7.29 -9.52
N ALA A 81 6.70 7.90 -10.24
CA ALA A 81 7.65 8.86 -9.73
C ALA A 81 7.07 10.29 -9.79
N THR A 82 7.18 11.00 -8.68
CA THR A 82 6.89 12.44 -8.55
C THR A 82 8.11 13.18 -8.01
N TRP A 83 8.16 14.50 -8.22
CA TRP A 83 9.27 15.30 -7.72
C TRP A 83 9.20 15.55 -6.22
N SER A 84 8.00 15.57 -5.65
CA SER A 84 7.81 15.78 -4.23
C SER A 84 6.61 15.00 -3.70
N GLN A 85 6.46 15.00 -2.38
CA GLN A 85 5.27 14.52 -1.68
C GLN A 85 4.32 15.67 -1.31
N LYS A 86 4.48 16.84 -1.96
CA LYS A 86 3.64 18.02 -1.70
C LYS A 86 2.26 17.82 -2.30
N LEU A 87 1.30 18.60 -1.81
CA LEU A 87 -0.11 18.52 -2.19
C LEU A 87 -0.36 18.49 -3.72
N PRO A 88 0.26 19.33 -4.57
CA PRO A 88 -0.01 19.27 -6.01
C PRO A 88 0.40 17.94 -6.66
N ASP A 89 1.57 17.42 -6.29
CA ASP A 89 2.04 16.10 -6.78
C ASP A 89 1.14 15.00 -6.24
N TRP A 90 0.76 15.07 -4.95
CA TRP A 90 -0.14 14.11 -4.29
C TRP A 90 -1.51 14.03 -4.97
N LEU A 91 -2.17 15.16 -5.22
CA LEU A 91 -3.47 15.21 -5.90
C LEU A 91 -3.36 14.73 -7.35
N GLY A 92 -2.31 15.16 -8.06
CA GLY A 92 -2.04 14.70 -9.41
C GLY A 92 -1.85 13.19 -9.49
N SER A 93 -1.18 12.59 -8.50
CA SER A 93 -1.01 11.14 -8.42
C SER A 93 -2.31 10.41 -8.23
N HIS A 94 -3.24 10.93 -7.42
CA HIS A 94 -4.57 10.34 -7.25
C HIS A 94 -5.35 10.35 -8.58
N VAL A 95 -5.35 11.47 -9.29
CA VAL A 95 -6.03 11.58 -10.59
C VAL A 95 -5.48 10.55 -11.59
N ARG A 96 -4.15 10.45 -11.72
CA ARG A 96 -3.52 9.46 -12.62
C ARG A 96 -3.76 8.02 -12.16
N CYS A 97 -3.79 7.79 -10.85
CA CYS A 97 -4.10 6.50 -10.24
C CYS A 97 -5.54 6.06 -10.56
N PHE A 98 -6.52 6.95 -10.42
CA PHE A 98 -7.92 6.68 -10.77
C PHE A 98 -8.09 6.39 -12.26
N ALA A 99 -7.43 7.19 -13.11
CA ALA A 99 -7.41 6.93 -14.54
C ALA A 99 -6.78 5.57 -14.87
N PHE A 100 -5.71 5.18 -14.18
CA PHE A 100 -5.06 3.87 -14.34
C PHE A 100 -5.97 2.70 -13.96
N PHE A 101 -6.74 2.83 -12.88
CA PHE A 101 -7.71 1.81 -12.49
C PHE A 101 -8.99 1.85 -13.34
N GLY A 102 -9.27 2.95 -14.03
CA GLY A 102 -10.52 3.17 -14.76
C GLY A 102 -11.72 3.40 -13.84
N GLY A 103 -11.48 3.87 -12.61
CA GLY A 103 -12.52 4.08 -11.61
C GLY A 103 -11.95 4.38 -10.23
N THR A 104 -12.83 4.65 -9.26
CA THR A 104 -12.47 4.96 -7.87
C THR A 104 -13.00 3.92 -6.89
N THR A 105 -12.35 3.82 -5.73
CA THR A 105 -12.84 3.01 -4.60
C THR A 105 -13.70 3.85 -3.68
N GLN A 106 -14.48 3.21 -2.80
CA GLN A 106 -15.29 3.92 -1.80
C GLN A 106 -14.45 4.68 -0.77
N ILE A 107 -13.25 4.18 -0.44
CA ILE A 107 -12.41 4.72 0.63
C ILE A 107 -10.94 4.83 0.17
N LEU A 108 -10.37 6.03 0.26
CA LEU A 108 -8.93 6.27 0.24
C LEU A 108 -8.35 6.15 1.65
N VAL A 109 -7.31 5.33 1.79
CA VAL A 109 -6.59 5.13 3.05
C VAL A 109 -5.15 5.63 2.89
N PRO A 110 -4.89 6.92 3.12
CA PRO A 110 -3.52 7.46 3.12
C PRO A 110 -2.76 7.11 4.41
N ASP A 111 -1.45 6.82 4.29
CA ASP A 111 -0.60 6.41 5.41
C ASP A 111 -0.09 7.57 6.28
N ASN A 112 -0.01 8.77 5.70
CA ASN A 112 0.51 9.97 6.33
C ASN A 112 -0.47 11.15 6.20
N LEU A 113 -1.13 11.49 7.30
CA LEU A 113 -1.88 12.74 7.40
C LEU A 113 -0.99 13.99 7.31
N ARG A 114 0.34 13.90 7.47
CA ARG A 114 1.19 15.11 7.49
C ARG A 114 1.31 15.85 6.16
N SER A 115 1.25 15.16 5.02
CA SER A 115 1.22 15.80 3.70
C SER A 115 -0.14 16.39 3.34
N GLY A 116 -1.20 16.02 4.09
CA GLY A 116 -2.57 16.47 3.91
C GLY A 116 -3.19 17.24 5.09
N VAL A 117 -2.42 17.61 6.12
CA VAL A 117 -2.92 18.29 7.33
C VAL A 117 -2.06 19.49 7.70
N THR A 118 -2.62 20.68 7.52
CA THR A 118 -2.20 21.90 8.20
C THR A 118 -2.61 21.82 9.67
N LYS A 119 -1.62 21.64 10.56
CA LYS A 119 -1.71 21.59 12.05
C LYS A 119 -2.40 20.37 12.67
N ALA A 120 -1.68 19.74 13.59
CA ALA A 120 -2.13 18.57 14.35
C ALA A 120 -3.24 18.94 15.36
N HIS A 121 -4.49 18.52 15.10
CA HIS A 121 -5.52 18.42 16.11
C HIS A 121 -5.93 16.96 16.34
N ARG A 122 -6.09 16.62 17.62
CA ARG A 122 -6.08 15.26 18.17
C ARG A 122 -7.40 14.49 18.01
N TYR A 123 -8.42 15.07 17.35
CA TYR A 123 -9.75 14.46 17.31
C TYR A 123 -10.46 14.44 15.94
N GLU A 124 -10.02 15.23 14.96
CA GLU A 124 -10.46 15.13 13.55
C GLU A 124 -9.34 15.75 12.70
N PRO A 125 -8.73 15.02 11.74
CA PRO A 125 -7.78 15.68 10.86
C PRO A 125 -8.59 16.52 9.87
N ASP A 126 -8.47 17.84 9.97
CA ASP A 126 -8.87 18.74 8.88
C ASP A 126 -8.11 18.33 7.62
N ILE A 127 -8.78 17.51 6.81
CA ILE A 127 -8.32 17.15 5.47
C ILE A 127 -8.09 18.47 4.74
N ASN A 128 -6.92 18.63 4.13
CA ASN A 128 -6.61 19.78 3.31
C ASN A 128 -7.78 20.06 2.35
N PRO A 129 -8.28 21.31 2.25
CA PRO A 129 -9.45 21.62 1.42
C PRO A 129 -9.37 21.04 0.02
N SER A 130 -8.22 21.16 -0.65
CA SER A 130 -8.05 20.64 -2.02
C SER A 130 -8.07 19.10 -2.08
N TYR A 131 -7.68 18.41 -1.01
CA TYR A 131 -7.78 16.95 -0.96
C TYR A 131 -9.22 16.49 -0.65
N ARG A 132 -9.97 17.27 0.12
CA ARG A 132 -11.41 17.08 0.29
C ARG A 132 -12.15 17.36 -1.01
N ASP A 133 -11.82 18.43 -1.73
CA ASP A 133 -12.44 18.75 -3.03
C ASP A 133 -12.21 17.63 -4.04
N LEU A 134 -11.01 17.03 -4.07
CA LEU A 134 -10.73 15.83 -4.86
C LEU A 134 -11.59 14.64 -4.44
N ALA A 135 -11.70 14.41 -3.13
CA ALA A 135 -12.49 13.32 -2.57
C ALA A 135 -13.98 13.45 -2.93
N GLU A 136 -14.53 14.66 -2.81
CA GLU A 136 -15.91 14.99 -3.20
C GLU A 136 -16.12 14.85 -4.71
N HIS A 137 -15.19 15.35 -5.53
CA HIS A 137 -15.27 15.26 -6.98
C HIS A 137 -15.36 13.82 -7.49
N TYR A 138 -14.57 12.92 -6.91
CA TYR A 138 -14.54 11.49 -7.28
C TYR A 138 -15.46 10.59 -6.44
N GLY A 139 -16.28 11.18 -5.55
CA GLY A 139 -17.23 10.44 -4.71
C GLY A 139 -16.58 9.46 -3.71
N VAL A 140 -15.34 9.73 -3.31
CA VAL A 140 -14.55 8.83 -2.44
C VAL A 140 -14.37 9.41 -1.04
N ALA A 141 -14.47 8.57 -0.01
CA ALA A 141 -14.21 8.98 1.37
C ALA A 141 -12.71 8.87 1.70
N VAL A 142 -12.11 9.91 2.30
CA VAL A 142 -10.73 9.83 2.80
C VAL A 142 -10.75 9.40 4.27
N LEU A 143 -10.29 8.18 4.54
CA LEU A 143 -10.17 7.63 5.89
C LEU A 143 -8.71 7.23 6.16
N PRO A 144 -7.92 8.13 6.77
CA PRO A 144 -6.52 7.87 7.07
C PRO A 144 -6.31 6.65 7.96
N ALA A 145 -5.22 5.93 7.73
CA ALA A 145 -4.84 4.81 8.58
C ALA A 145 -4.57 5.31 10.02
N ARG A 146 -5.13 4.62 11.02
CA ARG A 146 -5.00 5.02 12.42
C ARG A 146 -3.55 4.91 12.88
N SER A 147 -3.04 5.98 13.48
CA SER A 147 -1.70 5.99 14.08
C SER A 147 -1.55 4.89 15.13
N ARG A 148 -0.42 4.17 15.11
CA ARG A 148 -0.08 3.07 16.04
C ARG A 148 -0.96 1.82 15.97
N LYS A 149 -1.66 1.60 14.84
CA LYS A 149 -2.30 0.30 14.53
C LYS A 149 -1.70 -0.33 13.27
N PRO A 150 -0.63 -1.15 13.39
CA PRO A 150 0.08 -1.74 12.25
C PRO A 150 -0.81 -2.53 11.28
N LYS A 151 -1.92 -3.08 11.79
CA LYS A 151 -2.82 -3.95 11.00
C LYS A 151 -3.59 -3.20 9.92
N ASP A 152 -3.89 -1.92 10.10
CA ASP A 152 -4.61 -1.10 9.11
C ASP A 152 -3.71 -0.70 7.91
N LYS A 153 -2.38 -0.88 8.04
CA LYS A 153 -1.35 -0.44 7.09
C LYS A 153 -0.67 -1.57 6.31
N ALA A 154 -0.85 -2.82 6.75
CA ALA A 154 -0.11 -3.97 6.22
C ALA A 154 -0.20 -4.12 4.68
N LYS A 155 -1.33 -3.74 4.06
CA LYS A 155 -1.52 -3.86 2.61
C LYS A 155 -0.60 -2.90 1.83
N VAL A 156 -0.53 -1.64 2.25
CA VAL A 156 0.29 -0.64 1.57
C VAL A 156 1.76 -0.84 1.85
N GLU A 157 2.13 -1.20 3.08
CA GLU A 157 3.53 -1.53 3.43
C GLU A 157 4.07 -2.69 2.59
N VAL A 158 3.28 -3.75 2.42
CA VAL A 158 3.65 -4.87 1.55
C VAL A 158 3.71 -4.44 0.08
N GLY A 159 2.78 -3.61 -0.38
CA GLY A 159 2.79 -3.09 -1.75
C GLY A 159 4.01 -2.23 -2.04
N VAL A 160 4.36 -1.31 -1.15
CA VAL A 160 5.57 -0.48 -1.21
C VAL A 160 6.81 -1.37 -1.27
N GLN A 161 6.96 -2.33 -0.36
CA GLN A 161 8.10 -3.27 -0.40
C GLN A 161 8.18 -4.05 -1.71
N VAL A 162 7.04 -4.39 -2.30
CA VAL A 162 6.99 -5.07 -3.59
C VAL A 162 7.45 -4.13 -4.71
N VAL A 163 7.01 -2.86 -4.73
CA VAL A 163 7.47 -1.84 -5.69
C VAL A 163 8.96 -1.59 -5.55
N GLU A 164 9.47 -1.41 -4.33
CA GLU A 164 10.90 -1.22 -4.09
C GLU A 164 11.74 -2.39 -4.64
N ARG A 165 11.33 -3.63 -4.36
CA ARG A 165 12.10 -4.82 -4.77
C ARG A 165 11.96 -5.18 -6.25
N TRP A 166 10.81 -4.95 -6.87
CA TRP A 166 10.55 -5.40 -8.25
C TRP A 166 10.67 -4.30 -9.29
N ILE A 167 10.56 -3.04 -8.88
CA ILE A 167 10.68 -1.88 -9.77
C ILE A 167 11.99 -1.16 -9.48
N LEU A 168 12.13 -0.54 -8.31
CA LEU A 168 13.29 0.32 -8.03
C LEU A 168 14.61 -0.44 -8.02
N ALA A 169 14.63 -1.64 -7.41
CA ALA A 169 15.82 -2.48 -7.41
C ALA A 169 16.24 -2.94 -8.81
N VAL A 170 15.32 -3.04 -9.78
CA VAL A 170 15.63 -3.36 -11.18
C VAL A 170 16.16 -2.13 -11.90
N LEU A 171 15.61 -0.95 -11.59
CA LEU A 171 16.00 0.32 -12.20
C LEU A 171 17.28 0.94 -11.61
N ARG A 172 17.79 0.43 -10.47
CA ARG A 172 18.90 1.04 -9.71
C ARG A 172 20.20 1.28 -10.50
N ASN A 173 20.44 0.50 -11.56
CA ASN A 173 21.64 0.60 -12.40
C ASN A 173 21.39 1.35 -13.71
N ARG A 174 20.18 1.88 -13.91
CA ARG A 174 19.81 2.65 -15.09
C ARG A 174 19.77 4.14 -14.74
N GLN A 175 20.35 4.95 -15.62
CA GLN A 175 20.27 6.40 -15.50
C GLN A 175 19.04 6.91 -16.25
N PHE A 176 18.38 7.91 -15.65
CA PHE A 176 17.23 8.57 -16.22
C PHE A 176 17.50 10.06 -16.34
N PHE A 177 17.00 10.67 -17.40
CA PHE A 177 17.25 12.07 -17.71
C PHE A 177 16.01 12.95 -17.67
N SER A 178 14.86 12.35 -17.37
CA SER A 178 13.62 13.08 -17.13
C SER A 178 12.69 12.25 -16.26
N LEU A 179 11.77 12.92 -15.57
CA LEU A 179 10.72 12.25 -14.79
C LEU A 179 9.84 11.36 -15.70
N GLY A 180 9.57 11.82 -16.93
CA GLY A 180 8.77 11.06 -17.90
C GLY A 180 9.45 9.75 -18.34
N GLU A 181 10.77 9.77 -18.54
CA GLU A 181 11.54 8.56 -18.86
C GLU A 181 11.48 7.54 -17.71
N LEU A 182 11.68 8.02 -16.47
CA LEU A 182 11.56 7.18 -15.28
C LEU A 182 10.15 6.59 -15.15
N ASN A 183 9.11 7.39 -15.33
CA ASN A 183 7.72 6.92 -15.27
C ASN A 183 7.36 5.93 -16.37
N THR A 184 7.92 6.10 -17.57
CA THR A 184 7.76 5.11 -18.66
C THR A 184 8.37 3.77 -18.26
N ALA A 185 9.58 3.79 -17.70
CA ALA A 185 10.23 2.57 -17.22
C ALA A 185 9.51 1.91 -16.04
N ILE A 186 9.00 2.72 -15.09
CA ILE A 186 8.18 2.23 -13.98
C ILE A 186 6.92 1.56 -14.52
N SER A 187 6.22 2.18 -15.47
CA SER A 187 4.97 1.65 -16.04
C SER A 187 5.15 0.27 -16.67
N LEU A 188 6.25 0.07 -17.42
CA LEU A 188 6.58 -1.23 -18.01
C LEU A 188 6.83 -2.32 -16.95
N LEU A 189 7.53 -1.97 -15.86
CA LEU A 189 7.78 -2.92 -14.77
C LEU A 189 6.54 -3.17 -13.92
N LEU A 190 5.69 -2.15 -13.76
CA LEU A 190 4.42 -2.23 -13.05
C LEU A 190 3.45 -3.18 -13.76
N GLU A 191 3.37 -3.12 -15.09
CA GLU A 191 2.58 -4.06 -15.88
C GLU A 191 3.04 -5.51 -15.64
N ARG A 192 4.36 -5.75 -15.69
CA ARG A 192 4.94 -7.07 -15.40
C ARG A 192 4.68 -7.52 -13.96
N LEU A 193 4.75 -6.60 -13.00
CA LEU A 193 4.46 -6.87 -11.60
C LEU A 193 3.01 -7.31 -11.41
N ASN A 194 2.07 -6.63 -12.06
CA ASN A 194 0.65 -6.91 -11.92
C ASN A 194 0.23 -8.23 -12.63
N HIS A 195 0.89 -8.59 -13.73
CA HIS A 195 0.67 -9.87 -14.41
C HIS A 195 1.37 -11.06 -13.74
N LYS A 196 2.31 -10.79 -12.82
CA LYS A 196 3.05 -11.85 -12.14
C LYS A 196 2.12 -12.75 -11.31
N PRO A 197 2.20 -14.08 -11.46
CA PRO A 197 1.41 -15.00 -10.67
C PRO A 197 1.65 -14.85 -9.16
N PHE A 198 0.60 -15.02 -8.37
CA PHE A 198 0.74 -15.11 -6.92
C PHE A 198 1.48 -16.39 -6.50
N LYS A 199 2.14 -16.36 -5.35
CA LYS A 199 2.84 -17.54 -4.81
C LYS A 199 1.91 -18.55 -4.13
N LYS A 200 0.83 -18.07 -3.50
CA LYS A 200 -0.08 -18.87 -2.65
C LYS A 200 -1.54 -18.83 -3.11
N LEU A 201 -1.85 -18.05 -4.14
CA LEU A 201 -3.19 -17.86 -4.69
C LEU A 201 -3.15 -18.16 -6.19
N PRO A 202 -4.27 -18.58 -6.80
CA PRO A 202 -4.35 -18.70 -8.24
C PRO A 202 -4.33 -17.32 -8.92
N GLY A 203 -3.89 -17.27 -10.18
CA GLY A 203 -3.88 -16.07 -11.00
C GLY A 203 -2.82 -15.04 -10.58
N SER A 204 -3.08 -13.78 -10.91
CA SER A 204 -2.21 -12.63 -10.70
C SER A 204 -2.99 -11.45 -10.10
N ARG A 205 -2.29 -10.35 -9.77
CA ARG A 205 -2.96 -9.12 -9.33
C ARG A 205 -3.90 -8.60 -10.41
N ARG A 206 -3.51 -8.72 -11.68
CA ARG A 206 -4.33 -8.32 -12.83
C ARG A 206 -5.60 -9.15 -12.92
N SER A 207 -5.50 -10.49 -12.89
CA SER A 207 -6.71 -11.33 -12.97
C SER A 207 -7.62 -11.16 -11.76
N ALA A 208 -7.04 -10.94 -10.57
CA ALA A 208 -7.82 -10.63 -9.37
C ALA A 208 -8.49 -9.26 -9.45
N PHE A 209 -7.86 -8.27 -10.07
CA PHE A 209 -8.46 -6.96 -10.33
C PHE A 209 -9.67 -7.09 -11.25
N GLU A 210 -9.51 -7.73 -12.40
CA GLU A 210 -10.57 -7.90 -13.39
C GLU A 210 -11.77 -8.67 -12.81
N ALA A 211 -11.51 -9.69 -11.99
CA ALA A 211 -12.57 -10.52 -11.40
C ALA A 211 -13.26 -9.90 -10.18
N LEU A 212 -12.53 -9.09 -9.38
CA LEU A 212 -13.02 -8.59 -8.09
C LEU A 212 -13.26 -7.09 -8.12
N ASP A 213 -12.20 -6.31 -8.28
CA ASP A 213 -12.24 -4.86 -8.05
C ASP A 213 -12.85 -4.12 -9.24
N GLN A 214 -12.46 -4.43 -10.48
CA GLN A 214 -12.92 -3.74 -11.69
C GLN A 214 -14.46 -3.61 -11.77
N PRO A 215 -15.28 -4.67 -11.54
CA PRO A 215 -16.73 -4.53 -11.56
C PRO A 215 -17.31 -3.79 -10.34
N ALA A 216 -16.52 -3.61 -9.28
CA ALA A 216 -16.94 -2.98 -8.02
C ALA A 216 -16.45 -1.53 -7.86
N LEU A 217 -15.61 -1.04 -8.78
CA LEU A 217 -15.18 0.36 -8.79
C LEU A 217 -16.33 1.28 -9.17
N GLN A 218 -16.30 2.50 -8.62
CA GLN A 218 -17.15 3.60 -9.03
C GLN A 218 -16.62 4.19 -10.34
N GLY A 219 -17.54 4.66 -11.20
CA GLY A 219 -17.16 5.39 -12.41
C GLY A 219 -16.49 6.72 -12.10
N LEU A 220 -15.69 7.22 -13.06
CA LEU A 220 -15.06 8.54 -13.01
C LEU A 220 -16.01 9.66 -13.41
#